data_AF-A0A449D1Z0-F1
#
_entry.id   AF-A0A449D1Z0-F1
#
_cell.length_a   1.000
_cell.length_b   1.000
_cell.length_c   1.000
_cell.angle_alpha   90.00
_cell.angle_beta   90.00
_cell.angle_gamma   90.00
#
_symmetry.space_group_name_H-M   'P 1'
#
loop_
_entity.id
_entity.type
_entity.pdbx_description
1 polymer ?
#
loop_
_entity_poly.entity_id
_entity_poly.type
_entity_poly.pdbx_seq_one_letter_code
_entity_poly.pdbx_strand_id
1 'polypeptide(L)'
;MSPDIEVGAKQARVWPPVLAIDPGSRETGLCLRVGIDALEAVTVEKDDPTGNHAESVRYAREVIETAKEITRRNRDRLNDEATLRGVAPGGLRHAVETLVAPTGQATKGRRTAVAPRVLASLPTASTVLGAVVGTWPRTILIAPHGGAGWDAMGREASPPTLKGRTPVGWLTGGSDRSHQRAAWAIAGAAHAAVMPPLREQAQTAAMAALPHVIGTAPEGLVTVLRAAIQETGAWDLLHGHLPALAQAVVSTCTRDQEVGASAAAEVAEYLAAMEG
;
A
#
# COMPACT_ATOMS: atom_id res chain seq x y z
N MET A 1 10.35 -3.79 15.54
CA MET A 1 10.19 -2.93 14.35
C MET A 1 10.61 -1.52 14.71
N SER A 2 11.05 -0.70 13.74
CA SER A 2 11.27 0.74 13.99
C SER A 2 9.93 1.39 14.32
N PRO A 3 9.83 2.29 15.30
CA PRO A 3 8.63 3.10 15.54
C PRO A 3 8.08 3.76 14.26
N ASP A 4 8.96 4.01 13.28
CA ASP A 4 8.65 4.68 12.01
C ASP A 4 7.67 3.89 11.13
N ILE A 5 7.71 2.55 11.13
CA ILE A 5 6.85 1.76 10.24
C ILE A 5 5.40 1.73 10.71
N GLU A 6 5.17 1.86 12.02
CA GLU A 6 3.82 1.91 12.58
C GLU A 6 3.15 3.24 12.25
N VAL A 7 3.86 4.35 12.47
CA VAL A 7 3.40 5.68 12.07
C VAL A 7 3.19 5.71 10.55
N GLY A 8 4.16 5.19 9.80
CA GLY A 8 4.07 5.02 8.35
C GLY A 8 2.84 4.22 7.93
N ALA A 9 2.53 3.10 8.56
CA ALA A 9 1.37 2.28 8.22
C ALA A 9 0.04 3.04 8.38
N LYS A 10 -0.09 3.82 9.45
CA LYS A 10 -1.30 4.60 9.75
C LYS A 10 -1.48 5.78 8.80
N GLN A 11 -0.38 6.44 8.43
CA GLN A 11 -0.41 7.71 7.69
C GLN A 11 -0.08 7.57 6.19
N ALA A 12 0.38 6.40 5.74
CA ALA A 12 0.79 6.16 4.36
C ALA A 12 -0.35 6.50 3.39
N ARG A 13 -0.09 7.47 2.52
CA ARG A 13 -0.97 7.79 1.39
C ARG A 13 -0.61 6.89 0.22
N VAL A 14 -1.00 5.63 0.33
CA VAL A 14 -0.55 4.53 -0.54
C VAL A 14 -0.84 4.83 -2.01
N TRP A 15 0.22 4.83 -2.81
CA TRP A 15 0.17 4.77 -4.27
C TRP A 15 1.45 4.10 -4.81
N PRO A 16 1.37 3.21 -5.83
CA PRO A 16 0.17 2.64 -6.44
C PRO A 16 -0.67 1.87 -5.41
N PRO A 17 -1.93 1.56 -5.73
CA PRO A 17 -2.81 0.78 -4.86
C PRO A 17 -2.13 -0.50 -4.36
N VAL A 18 -2.41 -0.88 -3.11
CA VAL A 18 -1.89 -2.12 -2.50
C VAL A 18 -3.07 -2.99 -2.07
N LEU A 19 -3.13 -4.20 -2.60
CA LEU A 19 -3.96 -5.28 -2.08
C LEU A 19 -3.17 -6.04 -1.02
N ALA A 20 -3.56 -5.89 0.23
CA ALA A 20 -2.93 -6.57 1.35
C ALA A 20 -3.75 -7.77 1.83
N ILE A 21 -3.04 -8.78 2.31
CA ILE A 21 -3.58 -10.02 2.84
C ILE A 21 -3.04 -10.24 4.25
N ASP A 22 -3.94 -10.40 5.21
CA ASP A 22 -3.70 -10.77 6.59
C ASP A 22 -4.03 -12.27 6.77
N PRO A 23 -3.03 -13.17 6.66
CA PRO A 23 -3.29 -14.60 6.71
C PRO A 23 -3.55 -15.08 8.14
N GLY A 24 -4.73 -15.64 8.38
CA GLY A 24 -5.06 -16.30 9.65
C GLY A 24 -5.33 -17.80 9.50
N SER A 25 -5.46 -18.47 10.65
CA SER A 25 -5.67 -19.92 10.70
C SER A 25 -7.11 -20.34 10.35
N ARG A 26 -8.06 -19.45 10.61
CA ARG A 26 -9.50 -19.58 10.37
C ARG A 26 -10.06 -18.48 9.48
N GLU A 27 -9.50 -17.28 9.58
CA GLU A 27 -10.00 -16.09 8.89
C GLU A 27 -8.84 -15.41 8.19
N THR A 28 -9.05 -14.95 6.96
CA THR A 28 -8.04 -14.21 6.20
C THR A 28 -8.62 -12.88 5.78
N GLY A 29 -8.00 -11.80 6.22
CA GLY A 29 -8.38 -10.45 5.84
C GLY A 29 -7.77 -10.08 4.49
N LEU A 30 -8.55 -9.44 3.64
CA LEU A 30 -8.07 -8.82 2.41
C LEU A 30 -8.50 -7.35 2.41
N CYS A 31 -7.61 -6.46 1.98
CA CYS A 31 -7.94 -5.03 1.84
C CYS A 31 -7.22 -4.43 0.64
N LEU A 32 -7.98 -3.85 -0.28
CA LEU A 32 -7.46 -2.98 -1.32
C LEU A 32 -7.40 -1.55 -0.78
N ARG A 33 -6.19 -1.06 -0.51
CA ARG A 33 -5.93 0.29 0.01
C ARG A 33 -5.48 1.23 -1.09
N VAL A 34 -6.07 2.43 -1.10
CA VAL A 34 -5.69 3.57 -1.96
C VAL A 34 -5.60 4.81 -1.08
N GLY A 35 -4.47 5.51 -1.10
CA GLY A 35 -4.22 6.57 -0.14
C GLY A 35 -4.27 6.05 1.30
N ILE A 36 -5.04 6.72 2.15
CA ILE A 36 -5.30 6.31 3.53
C ILE A 36 -6.58 5.49 3.68
N ASP A 37 -7.38 5.35 2.61
CA ASP A 37 -8.69 4.72 2.64
C ASP A 37 -8.65 3.24 2.21
N ALA A 38 -9.65 2.49 2.66
CA ALA A 38 -9.93 1.15 2.18
C ALA A 38 -10.99 1.22 1.06
N LEU A 39 -10.60 0.87 -0.16
CA LEU A 39 -11.47 0.89 -1.33
C LEU A 39 -12.50 -0.24 -1.27
N GLU A 40 -12.03 -1.43 -0.87
CA GLU A 40 -12.81 -2.62 -0.54
C GLU A 40 -11.98 -3.53 0.39
N ALA A 41 -12.62 -4.17 1.36
CA ALA A 41 -12.01 -5.14 2.24
C ALA A 41 -13.01 -6.25 2.61
N VAL A 42 -12.52 -7.48 2.76
CA VAL A 42 -13.33 -8.67 3.00
C VAL A 42 -12.55 -9.63 3.87
N THR A 43 -13.27 -10.39 4.69
CA THR A 43 -12.72 -11.52 5.44
C THR A 43 -13.21 -12.80 4.80
N VAL A 44 -12.29 -13.68 4.43
CA VAL A 44 -12.59 -15.03 3.94
C VAL A 44 -12.47 -15.99 5.13
N GLU A 45 -13.59 -16.56 5.52
CA GLU A 45 -13.68 -17.53 6.61
C GLU A 45 -13.45 -18.94 6.09
N LYS A 46 -12.78 -19.75 6.88
CA LYS A 46 -12.61 -21.17 6.63
C LYS A 46 -13.76 -21.92 7.30
N ASP A 47 -14.35 -22.88 6.59
CA ASP A 47 -15.18 -23.91 7.21
C ASP A 47 -14.43 -24.62 8.35
N ASP A 48 -15.19 -25.22 9.27
CA ASP A 48 -14.63 -25.88 10.47
C ASP A 48 -13.45 -26.81 10.11
N PRO A 49 -12.27 -26.58 10.70
CA PRO A 49 -11.06 -27.25 10.25
C PRO A 49 -11.07 -28.75 10.59
N THR A 50 -11.14 -29.60 9.57
CA THR A 50 -11.06 -31.07 9.75
C THR A 50 -9.62 -31.59 9.88
N GLY A 51 -8.63 -30.74 9.58
CA GLY A 51 -7.21 -31.12 9.49
C GLY A 51 -6.76 -31.63 8.12
N ASN A 52 -7.67 -31.71 7.13
CA ASN A 52 -7.36 -32.18 5.79
C ASN A 52 -6.54 -31.15 4.98
N HIS A 53 -5.44 -31.61 4.37
CA HIS A 53 -4.58 -30.77 3.52
C HIS A 53 -5.32 -30.23 2.29
N ALA A 54 -6.19 -31.03 1.67
CA ALA A 54 -6.95 -30.61 0.49
C ALA A 54 -7.91 -29.45 0.79
N GLU A 55 -8.46 -29.38 2.00
CA GLU A 55 -9.30 -28.26 2.45
C GLU A 55 -8.47 -27.00 2.66
N SER A 56 -7.28 -27.10 3.24
CA SER A 56 -6.38 -25.96 3.39
C SER A 56 -5.94 -25.38 2.03
N VAL A 57 -5.71 -26.23 1.03
CA VAL A 57 -5.43 -25.79 -0.35
C VAL A 57 -6.64 -25.14 -0.99
N ARG A 58 -7.85 -25.69 -0.77
CA ARG A 58 -9.10 -25.11 -1.28
C ARG A 58 -9.35 -23.72 -0.69
N TYR A 59 -9.19 -23.58 0.62
CA TYR A 59 -9.29 -22.30 1.32
C TYR A 59 -8.28 -21.28 0.80
N ALA A 60 -7.01 -21.67 0.64
CA ALA A 60 -6.01 -20.77 0.07
C ALA A 60 -6.38 -20.34 -1.36
N ARG A 61 -6.91 -21.23 -2.19
CA ARG A 61 -7.42 -20.87 -3.53
C ARG A 61 -8.58 -19.89 -3.45
N GLU A 62 -9.51 -20.07 -2.52
CA GLU A 62 -10.63 -19.15 -2.32
C GLU A 62 -10.16 -17.74 -1.93
N VAL A 63 -9.16 -17.62 -1.05
CA VAL A 63 -8.51 -16.34 -0.73
C VAL A 63 -7.92 -15.69 -1.99
N ILE A 64 -7.20 -16.46 -2.82
CA ILE A 64 -6.59 -15.94 -4.06
C ILE A 64 -7.66 -15.48 -5.07
N GLU A 65 -8.73 -16.26 -5.25
CA GLU A 65 -9.81 -15.88 -6.16
C GLU A 65 -10.60 -14.66 -5.64
N THR A 66 -10.79 -14.56 -4.32
CA THR A 66 -11.40 -13.38 -3.69
C THR A 66 -10.54 -12.13 -3.91
N ALA A 67 -9.22 -12.23 -3.74
CA ALA A 67 -8.28 -11.15 -4.04
C ALA A 67 -8.35 -10.67 -5.50
N LYS A 68 -8.39 -11.63 -6.45
CA LYS A 68 -8.57 -11.32 -7.88
C LYS A 68 -9.92 -10.65 -8.13
N GLU A 69 -10.98 -11.09 -7.47
CA GLU A 69 -12.32 -10.54 -7.60
C GLU A 69 -12.41 -9.09 -7.12
N ILE A 70 -11.84 -8.77 -5.94
CA ILE A 70 -11.74 -7.40 -5.43
C ILE A 70 -11.07 -6.51 -6.49
N THR A 71 -9.95 -6.97 -7.04
CA THR A 71 -9.20 -6.22 -8.05
C THR A 71 -10.03 -6.00 -9.32
N ARG A 72 -10.72 -7.05 -9.78
CA ARG A 72 -11.55 -6.99 -11.00
C ARG A 72 -12.70 -6.01 -10.86
N ARG A 73 -13.43 -6.06 -9.73
CA ARG A 73 -14.60 -5.19 -9.49
C ARG A 73 -14.22 -3.73 -9.33
N ASN A 74 -13.05 -3.46 -8.75
CA ASN A 74 -12.58 -2.10 -8.51
C ASN A 74 -11.76 -1.54 -9.67
N ARG A 75 -11.60 -2.25 -10.80
CA ARG A 75 -10.79 -1.79 -11.94
C ARG A 75 -11.12 -0.36 -12.37
N ASP A 76 -12.40 -0.07 -12.58
CA ASP A 76 -12.81 1.25 -13.07
C ASP A 76 -12.55 2.33 -12.02
N ARG A 77 -12.89 2.06 -10.76
CA ARG A 77 -12.57 2.95 -9.63
C ARG A 77 -11.07 3.21 -9.50
N LEU A 78 -10.22 2.21 -9.73
CA LEU A 78 -8.76 2.36 -9.72
C LEU A 78 -8.25 3.21 -10.89
N ASN A 79 -8.88 3.10 -12.06
CA ASN A 79 -8.58 3.95 -13.22
C ASN A 79 -9.01 5.40 -12.99
N ASP A 80 -10.19 5.60 -12.37
CA ASP A 80 -10.69 6.91 -11.99
C ASP A 80 -9.76 7.57 -10.96
N GLU A 81 -9.32 6.82 -9.94
CA GLU A 81 -8.33 7.28 -8.96
C GLU A 81 -7.00 7.67 -9.60
N ALA A 82 -6.52 6.90 -10.58
CA ALA A 82 -5.31 7.24 -11.32
C ALA A 82 -5.49 8.55 -12.11
N THR A 83 -6.66 8.72 -12.75
CA THR A 83 -7.02 9.92 -13.51
C THR A 83 -7.08 11.14 -12.60
N LEU A 84 -7.73 11.05 -11.44
CA LEU A 84 -7.78 12.11 -10.43
C LEU A 84 -6.37 12.52 -9.96
N ARG A 85 -5.48 11.55 -9.82
CA ARG A 85 -4.07 11.78 -9.46
C ARG A 85 -3.21 12.25 -10.63
N GLY A 86 -3.76 12.28 -11.84
CA GLY A 86 -3.10 12.62 -13.11
C GLY A 86 -1.86 11.78 -13.37
N VAL A 87 -1.94 10.49 -13.05
CA VAL A 87 -0.93 9.49 -13.37
C VAL A 87 -1.59 8.42 -14.24
N ALA A 88 -0.78 7.68 -15.00
CA ALA A 88 -1.34 6.54 -15.71
C ALA A 88 -1.89 5.53 -14.69
N PRO A 89 -2.94 4.77 -15.03
CA PRO A 89 -3.38 3.62 -14.25
C PRO A 89 -2.19 2.71 -13.94
N GLY A 90 -1.72 2.78 -12.70
CA GLY A 90 -0.55 2.06 -12.23
C GLY A 90 -0.89 0.60 -11.93
N GLY A 91 0.14 -0.24 -11.84
CA GLY A 91 -0.04 -1.63 -11.43
C GLY A 91 -0.45 -1.77 -9.96
N LEU A 92 -1.28 -2.77 -9.66
CA LEU A 92 -1.61 -3.18 -8.30
C LEU A 92 -0.40 -3.85 -7.63
N ARG A 93 -0.01 -3.36 -6.45
CA ARG A 93 0.96 -4.03 -5.58
C ARG A 93 0.23 -5.01 -4.66
N HIS A 94 0.92 -6.08 -4.28
CA HIS A 94 0.40 -7.07 -3.35
C HIS A 94 1.26 -7.04 -2.10
N ALA A 95 0.64 -7.15 -0.94
CA ALA A 95 1.31 -7.25 0.34
C ALA A 95 0.72 -8.38 1.16
N VAL A 96 1.54 -9.03 1.99
CA VAL A 96 1.07 -10.07 2.90
C VAL A 96 1.85 -10.00 4.20
N GLU A 97 1.15 -10.12 5.33
CA GLU A 97 1.84 -10.33 6.60
C GLU A 97 2.49 -11.72 6.58
N THR A 98 3.76 -11.76 6.92
CA THR A 98 4.50 -12.99 7.10
C THR A 98 4.30 -13.50 8.51
N LEU A 99 4.12 -14.81 8.64
CA LEU A 99 4.29 -15.51 9.91
C LEU A 99 5.80 -15.75 10.15
N VAL A 100 6.62 -14.70 10.02
CA VAL A 100 8.09 -14.73 9.91
C VAL A 100 8.65 -15.87 9.04
N ALA A 101 9.25 -15.53 7.91
CA ALA A 101 9.96 -16.50 7.09
C ALA A 101 11.05 -17.26 7.90
N PRO A 102 11.16 -18.60 7.76
CA PRO A 102 12.30 -19.33 8.26
C PRO A 102 13.53 -18.98 7.42
N THR A 103 14.55 -18.36 8.02
CA THR A 103 15.91 -18.43 7.48
C THR A 103 16.59 -19.65 8.08
N GLY A 104 17.28 -20.46 7.26
CA GLY A 104 18.03 -21.63 7.72
C GLY A 104 19.21 -21.32 8.67
N GLN A 105 19.43 -20.04 8.99
CA GLN A 105 20.44 -19.58 9.92
C GLN A 105 19.81 -18.83 11.09
N ALA A 106 20.28 -19.16 12.30
CA ALA A 106 19.99 -18.39 13.51
C ALA A 106 20.68 -17.01 13.42
N THR A 107 19.90 -15.95 13.21
CA THR A 107 20.42 -14.58 13.27
C THR A 107 20.44 -14.08 14.72
N LYS A 108 21.61 -13.65 15.21
CA LYS A 108 21.71 -12.83 16.43
C LYS A 108 21.26 -11.40 16.13
N GLY A 109 20.27 -10.89 16.87
CA GLY A 109 19.72 -9.54 16.71
C GLY A 109 18.21 -9.55 16.42
N ARG A 110 17.55 -8.37 16.48
CA ARG A 110 16.07 -8.13 16.42
C ARG A 110 15.35 -8.58 15.12
N ARG A 111 15.65 -9.77 14.61
CA ARG A 111 14.89 -10.50 13.59
C ARG A 111 14.77 -11.95 14.06
N THR A 112 13.61 -12.28 14.61
CA THR A 112 13.35 -13.58 15.23
C THR A 112 12.91 -14.56 14.15
N ALA A 113 13.69 -15.60 13.87
CA ALA A 113 13.23 -16.73 13.09
C ALA A 113 12.01 -17.37 13.77
N VAL A 114 10.96 -17.71 13.02
CA VAL A 114 9.84 -18.50 13.55
C VAL A 114 10.27 -19.94 13.64
N ALA A 115 10.22 -20.49 14.84
CA ALA A 115 10.54 -21.89 15.07
C ALA A 115 9.54 -22.77 14.30
N PRO A 116 9.98 -23.90 13.69
CA PRO A 116 9.08 -24.83 12.99
C PRO A 116 7.84 -25.26 13.80
N ARG A 117 7.94 -25.29 15.15
CA ARG A 117 6.81 -25.55 16.06
C ARG A 117 5.69 -24.49 16.01
N VAL A 118 6.00 -23.25 15.66
CA VAL A 118 5.02 -22.16 15.53
C VAL A 118 4.33 -22.23 14.16
N LEU A 119 5.04 -22.65 13.10
CA LEU A 119 4.39 -23.00 11.82
C LEU A 119 3.49 -24.22 11.96
N ALA A 120 3.89 -25.22 12.75
CA ALA A 120 3.07 -26.38 13.08
C ALA A 120 1.76 -25.99 13.81
N SER A 121 1.77 -24.88 14.57
CA SER A 121 0.55 -24.35 15.20
C SER A 121 -0.35 -23.53 14.26
N LEU A 122 0.11 -23.16 13.05
CA LEU A 122 -0.62 -22.32 12.10
C LEU A 122 -0.56 -22.86 10.65
N PRO A 123 -0.98 -24.11 10.39
CA PRO A 123 -0.82 -24.76 9.09
C PRO A 123 -1.60 -24.07 7.95
N THR A 124 -2.79 -23.55 8.23
CA THR A 124 -3.61 -22.85 7.22
C THR A 124 -2.96 -21.55 6.76
N ALA A 125 -2.53 -20.72 7.71
CA ALA A 125 -1.97 -19.41 7.40
C ALA A 125 -0.65 -19.55 6.60
N SER A 126 0.14 -20.59 6.89
CA SER A 126 1.31 -20.97 6.08
C SER A 126 0.94 -21.35 4.63
N THR A 127 -0.19 -22.05 4.45
CA THR A 127 -0.69 -22.44 3.12
C THR A 127 -1.15 -21.22 2.32
N VAL A 128 -1.88 -20.29 2.95
CA VAL A 128 -2.31 -19.03 2.34
C VAL A 128 -1.10 -18.20 1.91
N LEU A 129 -0.16 -17.95 2.83
CA LEU A 129 1.06 -17.21 2.53
C LEU A 129 1.84 -17.83 1.35
N GLY A 130 2.00 -19.16 1.35
CA GLY A 130 2.65 -19.87 0.25
C GLY A 130 1.92 -19.71 -1.09
N ALA A 131 0.59 -19.79 -1.10
CA ALA A 131 -0.22 -19.60 -2.31
C ALA A 131 -0.14 -18.16 -2.86
N VAL A 132 -0.16 -17.17 -1.95
CA VAL A 132 -0.03 -15.74 -2.28
C VAL A 132 1.33 -15.47 -2.91
N VAL A 133 2.42 -15.91 -2.27
CA VAL A 133 3.79 -15.73 -2.80
C VAL A 133 3.96 -16.49 -4.12
N GLY A 134 3.39 -17.68 -4.27
CA GLY A 134 3.44 -18.43 -5.53
C GLY A 134 2.66 -17.78 -6.67
N THR A 135 1.50 -17.17 -6.38
CA THR A 135 0.64 -16.54 -7.40
C THR A 135 1.11 -15.13 -7.76
N TRP A 136 1.57 -14.37 -6.76
CA TRP A 136 2.09 -13.02 -6.91
C TRP A 136 3.55 -12.97 -6.41
N PRO A 137 4.52 -13.41 -7.23
CA PRO A 137 5.92 -13.54 -6.80
C PRO A 137 6.60 -12.22 -6.44
N ARG A 138 6.00 -11.07 -6.80
CA ARG A 138 6.45 -9.72 -6.40
C ARG A 138 5.72 -9.17 -5.17
N THR A 139 5.08 -10.04 -4.37
CA THR A 139 4.39 -9.64 -3.14
C THR A 139 5.38 -9.10 -2.12
N ILE A 140 5.01 -7.97 -1.50
CA ILE A 140 5.77 -7.35 -0.42
C ILE A 140 5.46 -8.09 0.88
N LEU A 141 6.49 -8.63 1.50
CA LEU A 141 6.39 -9.37 2.75
C LEU A 141 6.52 -8.42 3.94
N ILE A 142 5.50 -8.40 4.80
CA ILE A 142 5.45 -7.53 5.98
C ILE A 142 5.65 -8.33 7.25
N ALA A 143 6.50 -7.86 8.14
CA ALA A 143 6.71 -8.51 9.43
C ALA A 143 5.46 -8.33 10.33
N PRO A 144 5.13 -9.31 11.18
CA PRO A 144 3.94 -9.25 11.99
C PRO A 144 4.07 -8.24 13.14
N HIS A 145 2.98 -7.59 13.52
CA HIS A 145 2.98 -6.55 14.56
C HIS A 145 2.82 -7.13 16.00
N GLY A 146 3.75 -8.01 16.37
CA GLY A 146 3.77 -8.62 17.71
C GLY A 146 2.62 -9.62 17.94
N GLY A 147 2.17 -9.79 19.18
CA GLY A 147 1.29 -10.89 19.59
C GLY A 147 -0.13 -10.91 19.01
N ALA A 148 -0.62 -9.78 18.48
CA ALA A 148 -1.94 -9.67 17.86
C ALA A 148 -1.87 -9.29 16.37
N GLY A 149 -0.70 -9.43 15.74
CA GLY A 149 -0.49 -8.98 14.37
C GLY A 149 -0.86 -7.50 14.18
N TRP A 150 -1.14 -7.10 12.95
CA TRP A 150 -1.46 -5.71 12.63
C TRP A 150 -2.84 -5.23 13.13
N ASP A 151 -3.71 -6.11 13.63
CA ASP A 151 -4.95 -5.69 14.31
C ASP A 151 -4.67 -4.89 15.60
N ALA A 152 -3.50 -5.09 16.23
CA ALA A 152 -3.13 -4.35 17.44
C ALA A 152 -3.02 -2.82 17.22
N MET A 153 -2.92 -2.35 15.97
CA MET A 153 -2.98 -0.92 15.67
C MET A 153 -4.37 -0.29 15.92
N GLY A 154 -5.40 -1.12 16.06
CA GLY A 154 -6.69 -0.74 16.61
C GLY A 154 -7.64 -0.02 15.64
N ARG A 155 -8.93 -0.04 16.01
CA ARG A 155 -10.03 0.61 15.28
C ARG A 155 -9.82 2.11 15.11
N GLU A 156 -9.21 2.79 16.08
CA GLU A 156 -9.09 4.25 16.03
C GLU A 156 -8.21 4.76 14.90
N ALA A 157 -7.17 4.01 14.54
CA ALA A 157 -6.28 4.35 13.44
C ALA A 157 -6.85 4.03 12.06
N SER A 158 -7.82 3.11 11.98
CA SER A 158 -8.39 2.68 10.69
C SER A 158 -9.36 3.71 10.09
N PRO A 159 -9.52 3.74 8.75
CA PRO A 159 -10.46 4.66 8.09
C PRO A 159 -11.90 4.39 8.54
N PRO A 160 -12.81 5.39 8.48
CA PRO A 160 -14.19 5.26 8.94
C PRO A 160 -14.92 4.05 8.34
N THR A 161 -14.64 3.74 7.07
CA THR A 161 -15.20 2.59 6.35
C THR A 161 -14.88 1.25 7.02
N LEU A 162 -13.86 1.16 7.88
CA LEU A 162 -13.44 -0.02 8.65
C LEU A 162 -13.81 0.03 10.16
N LYS A 163 -14.46 1.11 10.65
CA LYS A 163 -14.89 1.25 12.07
C LYS A 163 -16.33 0.79 12.42
N GLY A 164 -17.02 -0.09 11.70
CA GLY A 164 -18.49 -0.31 11.74
C GLY A 164 -18.96 -1.61 11.07
N ARG A 165 -20.05 -1.61 10.28
CA ARG A 165 -20.55 -2.79 9.52
C ARG A 165 -20.22 -2.71 8.04
N THR A 166 -19.78 -3.81 7.42
CA THR A 166 -19.36 -3.89 6.00
C THR A 166 -20.26 -3.03 5.09
N PRO A 167 -19.70 -2.08 4.31
CA PRO A 167 -20.51 -1.21 3.47
C PRO A 167 -21.34 -1.98 2.44
N VAL A 168 -22.49 -1.41 2.08
CA VAL A 168 -23.34 -1.96 1.02
C VAL A 168 -22.57 -1.97 -0.31
N GLY A 169 -22.59 -3.10 -1.01
CA GLY A 169 -21.91 -3.28 -2.29
C GLY A 169 -20.51 -3.90 -2.21
N TRP A 170 -19.94 -4.04 -1.00
CA TRP A 170 -18.71 -4.81 -0.79
C TRP A 170 -19.02 -6.31 -0.83
N LEU A 171 -18.04 -7.14 -1.20
CA LEU A 171 -18.14 -8.59 -1.01
C LEU A 171 -18.55 -8.91 0.43
N THR A 172 -19.60 -9.71 0.57
CA THR A 172 -20.02 -10.22 1.89
C THR A 172 -18.95 -11.19 2.39
N GLY A 173 -18.56 -11.04 3.65
CA GLY A 173 -17.58 -11.89 4.32
C GLY A 173 -17.68 -11.69 5.83
N GLY A 174 -16.91 -12.49 6.58
CA GLY A 174 -16.95 -12.57 8.04
C GLY A 174 -16.99 -11.23 8.76
N SER A 175 -17.82 -11.11 9.81
CA SER A 175 -18.18 -9.83 10.42
C SER A 175 -17.06 -9.15 11.23
N ASP A 176 -15.92 -9.82 11.39
CA ASP A 176 -14.81 -9.33 12.19
C ASP A 176 -13.88 -8.47 11.34
N ARG A 177 -14.16 -7.17 11.40
CA ARG A 177 -13.34 -6.12 10.76
C ARG A 177 -11.91 -6.05 11.28
N SER A 178 -11.53 -6.82 12.30
CA SER A 178 -10.15 -6.94 12.77
C SER A 178 -9.21 -7.35 11.64
N HIS A 179 -9.55 -8.41 10.92
CA HIS A 179 -8.74 -8.91 9.80
C HIS A 179 -8.68 -7.93 8.63
N GLN A 180 -9.78 -7.24 8.33
CA GLN A 180 -9.81 -6.19 7.30
C GLN A 180 -8.95 -4.98 7.70
N ARG A 181 -8.97 -4.57 8.98
CA ARG A 181 -8.11 -3.52 9.52
C ARG A 181 -6.64 -3.92 9.52
N ALA A 182 -6.34 -5.17 9.89
CA ALA A 182 -4.99 -5.73 9.81
C ALA A 182 -4.50 -5.72 8.36
N ALA A 183 -5.31 -6.15 7.39
CA ALA A 183 -4.97 -6.05 5.98
C ALA A 183 -4.74 -4.59 5.54
N TRP A 184 -5.61 -3.65 5.92
CA TRP A 184 -5.40 -2.22 5.62
C TRP A 184 -4.08 -1.69 6.20
N ALA A 185 -3.74 -2.11 7.41
CA ALA A 185 -2.50 -1.77 8.09
C ALA A 185 -1.27 -2.35 7.39
N ILE A 186 -1.34 -3.62 6.99
CA ILE A 186 -0.30 -4.30 6.21
C ILE A 186 -0.03 -3.56 4.89
N ALA A 187 -1.07 -3.09 4.20
CA ALA A 187 -0.90 -2.30 2.98
C ALA A 187 -0.11 -1.01 3.22
N GLY A 188 -0.42 -0.28 4.30
CA GLY A 188 0.31 0.92 4.67
C GLY A 188 1.75 0.62 5.11
N ALA A 189 1.94 -0.44 5.89
CA ALA A 189 3.26 -0.89 6.31
C ALA A 189 4.11 -1.31 5.10
N ALA A 190 3.50 -1.95 4.09
CA ALA A 190 4.17 -2.32 2.85
C ALA A 190 4.63 -1.12 2.05
N HIS A 191 3.80 -0.09 1.95
CA HIS A 191 4.20 1.18 1.38
C HIS A 191 5.38 1.78 2.14
N ALA A 192 5.24 1.97 3.45
CA ALA A 192 6.29 2.53 4.29
C ALA A 192 7.62 1.73 4.27
N ALA A 193 7.55 0.41 4.08
CA ALA A 193 8.73 -0.45 4.04
C ALA A 193 9.54 -0.35 2.74
N VAL A 194 8.88 -0.03 1.62
CA VAL A 194 9.53 -0.01 0.29
C VAL A 194 9.81 1.40 -0.21
N MET A 195 9.18 2.42 0.37
CA MET A 195 9.40 3.81 -0.04
C MET A 195 10.74 4.34 0.51
N PRO A 196 11.61 4.91 -0.36
CA PRO A 196 12.80 5.61 0.09
C PRO A 196 12.45 6.83 0.96
N PRO A 197 13.41 7.39 1.71
CA PRO A 197 13.21 8.67 2.40
C PRO A 197 12.73 9.76 1.43
N LEU A 198 11.83 10.64 1.89
CA LEU A 198 11.21 11.67 1.05
C LEU A 198 12.24 12.55 0.32
N ARG A 199 13.38 12.83 0.95
CA ARG A 199 14.48 13.59 0.34
C ARG A 199 15.08 12.90 -0.89
N GLU A 200 15.27 11.58 -0.82
CA GLU A 200 15.79 10.78 -1.92
C GLU A 200 14.77 10.66 -3.05
N GLN A 201 13.49 10.48 -2.70
CA GLN A 201 12.39 10.54 -3.66
C GLN A 201 12.37 11.88 -4.41
N ALA A 202 12.43 13.00 -3.67
CA ALA A 202 12.41 14.35 -4.25
C ALA A 202 13.61 14.60 -5.17
N GLN A 203 14.82 14.18 -4.76
CA GLN A 203 16.01 14.32 -5.58
C GLN A 203 15.90 13.52 -6.88
N THR A 204 15.45 12.27 -6.79
CA THR A 204 15.33 11.38 -7.95
C THR A 204 14.26 11.89 -8.93
N ALA A 205 13.09 12.28 -8.43
CA ALA A 205 12.02 12.84 -9.25
C ALA A 205 12.42 14.19 -9.89
N ALA A 206 13.10 15.06 -9.14
CA ALA A 206 13.60 16.32 -9.68
C ALA A 206 14.58 16.08 -10.83
N MET A 207 15.55 15.18 -10.64
CA MET A 207 16.54 14.84 -11.68
C MET A 207 15.88 14.28 -12.95
N ALA A 208 14.83 13.47 -12.82
CA ALA A 208 14.06 12.97 -13.96
C ALA A 208 13.23 14.06 -14.64
N ALA A 209 12.72 15.05 -13.90
CA ALA A 209 11.93 16.14 -14.46
C ALA A 209 12.77 17.19 -15.21
N LEU A 210 13.99 17.50 -14.75
CA LEU A 210 14.84 18.58 -15.26
C LEU A 210 14.96 18.63 -16.80
N PRO A 211 15.22 17.51 -17.52
CA PRO A 211 15.37 17.54 -18.98
C PRO A 211 14.09 17.91 -19.74
N HIS A 212 12.94 17.85 -19.09
CA HIS A 212 11.62 18.00 -19.70
C HIS A 212 10.93 19.32 -19.33
N VAL A 213 11.52 20.13 -18.46
CA VAL A 213 10.98 21.45 -18.11
C VAL A 213 11.33 22.47 -19.19
N ILE A 214 10.30 22.94 -19.89
CA ILE A 214 10.42 23.91 -21.01
C ILE A 214 9.93 25.31 -20.59
N GLY A 215 9.25 25.43 -19.46
CA GLY A 215 8.73 26.71 -18.94
C GLY A 215 8.15 26.57 -17.53
N THR A 216 7.53 27.64 -17.03
CA THR A 216 6.98 27.72 -15.65
C THR A 216 5.46 27.59 -15.58
N ALA A 217 4.77 27.48 -16.73
CA ALA A 217 3.31 27.36 -16.75
C ALA A 217 2.84 26.16 -15.89
N PRO A 218 1.89 26.36 -14.95
CA PRO A 218 1.61 25.37 -13.91
C PRO A 218 1.04 24.05 -14.45
N GLU A 219 0.17 24.08 -15.47
CA GLU A 219 -0.39 22.88 -16.11
C GLU A 219 0.70 21.99 -16.71
N GLY A 220 1.59 22.59 -17.51
CA GLY A 220 2.70 21.88 -18.15
C GLY A 220 3.69 21.35 -17.12
N LEU A 221 4.00 22.15 -16.10
CA LEU A 221 4.91 21.77 -15.03
C LEU A 221 4.35 20.62 -14.19
N VAL A 222 3.09 20.67 -13.77
CA VAL A 222 2.42 19.58 -13.04
C VAL A 222 2.44 18.28 -13.85
N THR A 223 2.21 18.37 -15.16
CA THR A 223 2.26 17.21 -16.06
C THR A 223 3.64 16.56 -16.06
N VAL A 224 4.71 17.35 -16.23
CA VAL A 224 6.09 16.86 -16.21
C VAL A 224 6.46 16.25 -14.86
N LEU A 225 6.09 16.90 -13.75
CA LEU A 225 6.40 16.42 -12.40
C LEU A 225 5.68 15.10 -12.08
N ARG A 226 4.40 14.96 -12.45
CA ARG A 226 3.66 13.70 -12.27
C ARG A 226 4.25 12.57 -13.10
N ALA A 227 4.67 12.84 -14.33
CA ALA A 227 5.37 11.88 -15.17
C ALA A 227 6.71 11.41 -14.55
N ALA A 228 7.51 12.35 -14.05
CA ALA A 228 8.77 12.04 -13.36
C ALA A 228 8.55 11.23 -12.08
N ILE A 229 7.53 11.56 -11.29
CA ILE A 229 7.14 10.76 -10.11
C ILE A 229 6.75 9.34 -10.51
N GLN A 230 5.99 9.19 -11.59
CA GLN A 230 5.58 7.88 -12.10
C GLN A 230 6.76 7.05 -12.59
N GLU A 231 7.68 7.65 -13.33
CA GLU A 231 8.89 6.97 -13.84
C GLU A 231 9.78 6.48 -12.70
N THR A 232 9.98 7.33 -11.69
CA THR A 232 10.91 7.07 -10.58
C THR A 232 10.28 6.28 -9.43
N GLY A 233 8.94 6.17 -9.41
CA GLY A 233 8.20 5.57 -8.31
C GLY A 233 8.22 6.39 -7.01
N ALA A 234 8.44 7.70 -7.09
CA ALA A 234 8.51 8.63 -5.96
C ALA A 234 7.12 9.04 -5.43
N TRP A 235 6.29 8.04 -5.13
CA TRP A 235 4.84 8.21 -4.99
C TRP A 235 4.39 9.07 -3.82
N ASP A 236 5.19 9.21 -2.76
CA ASP A 236 4.83 10.10 -1.64
C ASP A 236 4.77 11.56 -2.10
N LEU A 237 5.49 11.92 -3.16
CA LEU A 237 5.49 13.28 -3.71
C LEU A 237 4.16 13.68 -4.35
N LEU A 238 3.30 12.72 -4.73
CA LEU A 238 1.97 13.01 -5.26
C LEU A 238 1.06 13.73 -4.26
N HIS A 239 1.42 13.71 -2.97
CA HIS A 239 0.55 14.15 -1.89
C HIS A 239 1.01 15.44 -1.24
N GLY A 240 0.71 16.57 -1.89
CA GLY A 240 0.99 17.90 -1.35
C GLY A 240 2.43 18.38 -1.51
N HIS A 241 3.28 17.63 -2.21
CA HIS A 241 4.68 17.97 -2.42
C HIS A 241 5.01 18.47 -3.84
N LEU A 242 4.05 18.42 -4.77
CA LEU A 242 4.20 18.93 -6.14
C LEU A 242 4.65 20.41 -6.18
N PRO A 243 4.08 21.36 -5.39
CA PRO A 243 4.58 22.74 -5.36
C PRO A 243 6.04 22.86 -4.94
N ALA A 244 6.46 22.15 -3.88
CA ALA A 244 7.84 22.18 -3.41
C ALA A 244 8.81 21.58 -4.44
N LEU A 245 8.39 20.50 -5.12
CA LEU A 245 9.15 19.91 -6.20
C LEU A 245 9.26 20.86 -7.41
N ALA A 246 8.18 21.58 -7.74
CA ALA A 246 8.17 22.61 -8.78
C ALA A 246 9.20 23.71 -8.48
N GLN A 247 9.24 24.24 -7.25
CA GLN A 247 10.26 25.20 -6.84
C GLN A 247 11.67 24.65 -7.04
N ALA A 248 11.95 23.44 -6.53
CA ALA A 248 13.29 22.86 -6.62
C ALA A 248 13.75 22.68 -8.07
N VAL A 249 12.86 22.19 -8.95
CA VAL A 249 13.17 21.94 -10.37
C VAL A 249 13.35 23.27 -11.12
N VAL A 250 12.43 24.21 -10.95
CA VAL A 250 12.47 25.51 -11.64
C VAL A 250 13.69 26.33 -11.20
N SER A 251 13.93 26.45 -9.88
CA SER A 251 15.12 27.15 -9.36
C SER A 251 16.42 26.57 -9.92
N THR A 252 16.46 25.25 -10.16
CA THR A 252 17.64 24.58 -10.73
C THR A 252 17.80 24.89 -12.22
N CYS A 253 16.72 24.83 -12.99
CA CYS A 253 16.73 25.13 -14.43
C CYS A 253 17.07 26.59 -14.74
N THR A 254 16.48 27.53 -14.00
CA THR A 254 16.64 28.97 -14.23
C THR A 254 17.83 29.57 -13.49
N ARG A 255 18.34 28.87 -12.46
CA ARG A 255 19.30 29.38 -11.47
C ARG A 255 18.77 30.59 -10.70
N ASP A 256 17.45 30.70 -10.59
CA ASP A 256 16.74 31.81 -9.95
C ASP A 256 15.72 31.29 -8.91
N GLN A 257 15.95 31.64 -7.65
CA GLN A 257 15.10 31.21 -6.53
C GLN A 257 13.75 31.92 -6.49
N GLU A 258 13.66 33.16 -6.98
CA GLU A 258 12.41 33.91 -7.01
C GLU A 258 11.47 33.32 -8.06
N VAL A 259 12.01 32.96 -9.23
CA VAL A 259 11.25 32.28 -10.29
C VAL A 259 10.76 30.92 -9.82
N GLY A 260 11.59 30.16 -9.08
CA GLY A 260 11.16 28.91 -8.48
C GLY A 260 10.06 29.09 -7.42
N ALA A 261 10.15 30.12 -6.58
CA ALA A 261 9.11 30.42 -5.60
C ALA A 261 7.77 30.81 -6.27
N SER A 262 7.81 31.59 -7.36
CA SER A 262 6.62 31.92 -8.16
C SER A 262 5.99 30.65 -8.73
N ALA A 263 6.79 29.78 -9.34
CA ALA A 263 6.30 28.51 -9.89
C ALA A 263 5.64 27.60 -8.85
N ALA A 264 6.17 27.55 -7.62
CA ALA A 264 5.52 26.84 -6.53
C ALA A 264 4.14 27.42 -6.17
N ALA A 265 4.03 28.74 -6.07
CA ALA A 265 2.75 29.39 -5.78
C ALA A 265 1.73 29.14 -6.89
N GLU A 266 2.12 29.32 -8.15
CA GLU A 266 1.26 29.07 -9.32
C GLU A 266 0.81 27.60 -9.40
N VAL A 267 1.70 26.64 -9.11
CA VAL A 267 1.34 25.21 -9.05
C VAL A 267 0.38 24.93 -7.90
N ALA A 268 0.56 25.55 -6.74
CA ALA A 268 -0.36 25.38 -5.61
C ALA A 268 -1.76 25.92 -5.94
N GLU A 269 -1.83 27.10 -6.55
CA GLU A 269 -3.10 27.71 -7.00
C GLU A 269 -3.79 26.85 -8.06
N TYR A 270 -3.05 26.37 -9.05
CA TYR A 270 -3.58 25.49 -10.09
C TYR A 270 -4.14 24.19 -9.52
N LEU A 271 -3.43 23.54 -8.59
CA LEU A 271 -3.91 22.31 -7.96
C LEU A 271 -5.16 22.57 -7.11
N ALA A 272 -5.21 23.67 -6.36
CA ALA A 272 -6.40 24.04 -5.58
C ALA A 272 -7.62 24.30 -6.48
N ALA A 273 -7.43 24.90 -7.65
CA ALA A 273 -8.50 25.14 -8.62
C ALA A 273 -9.03 23.84 -9.26
N MET A 274 -8.23 22.77 -9.30
CA MET A 274 -8.63 21.45 -9.83
C MET A 274 -9.35 20.58 -8.78
N GLU A 275 -9.21 20.89 -7.49
CA GLU A 275 -9.83 20.16 -6.38
C GLU A 275 -11.18 20.76 -5.94
N GLY A 276 -11.54 21.97 -6.42
CA GLY A 276 -12.80 22.66 -6.14
C GLY A 276 -13.88 22.44 -7.20
#